data_AF-A0A832RTA8-F1
#
_entry.id   AF-A0A832RTA8-F1
#
_cell.length_a   1.000
_cell.length_b   1.000
_cell.length_c   1.000
_cell.angle_alpha   90.00
_cell.angle_beta   90.00
_cell.angle_gamma   90.00
#
_symmetry.space_group_name_H-M   'P 1'
#
loop_
_entity.id
_entity.type
_entity.pdbx_description
1 polymer ?
#
loop_
_entity_poly.entity_id
_entity_poly.type
_entity_poly.pdbx_seq_one_letter_code
_entity_poly.pdbx_strand_id
1 'polypeptide(L)'
;MKFTQTAEPAVEKPLIIAAMQDMGNVGNIVIDFLNKSKNTAAFRRADSTELSYVLDKGGHIEIPKEGWNYKYSQNIIIFGGGSGQPKTSEELHELCQDVINVAKKYSVKFIYTVGGFHTQRIIREEPKTYVTTTSQDLSKQLEKMGISMTPAKSVITGFNGLILGYA
;
A
#
# COMPACT_ATOMS: atom_id res chain seq x y z
N MET A 1 15.13 5.52 -6.62
CA MET A 1 14.64 4.14 -6.37
C MET A 1 15.13 3.17 -7.45
N LYS A 2 15.28 1.86 -7.13
CA LYS A 2 15.55 0.79 -8.11
C LYS A 2 14.36 -0.16 -8.23
N PHE A 3 13.82 -0.32 -9.44
CA PHE A 3 12.69 -1.23 -9.70
C PHE A 3 13.13 -2.44 -10.52
N THR A 4 12.84 -3.64 -10.03
CA THR A 4 13.24 -4.91 -10.67
C THR A 4 12.02 -5.79 -10.88
N GLN A 5 11.75 -6.19 -12.13
CA GLN A 5 10.69 -7.16 -12.45
C GLN A 5 11.31 -8.54 -12.66
N THR A 6 10.78 -9.56 -11.98
CA THR A 6 11.30 -10.94 -12.01
C THR A 6 10.38 -11.90 -12.76
N ALA A 7 9.10 -11.55 -12.93
CA ALA A 7 8.13 -12.34 -13.68
C ALA A 7 7.07 -11.44 -14.32
N GLU A 8 6.34 -11.97 -15.29
CA GLU A 8 5.20 -11.30 -15.94
C GLU A 8 3.90 -12.04 -15.55
N PRO A 9 3.12 -11.51 -14.59
CA PRO A 9 1.83 -12.07 -14.21
C PRO A 9 0.83 -12.09 -15.39
N ALA A 10 0.30 -13.27 -15.69
CA ALA A 10 -0.83 -13.43 -16.61
C ALA A 10 -2.15 -13.12 -15.88
N VAL A 11 -2.36 -11.85 -15.52
CA VAL A 11 -3.56 -11.37 -14.82
C VAL A 11 -4.39 -10.46 -15.73
N GLU A 12 -5.70 -10.65 -15.77
CA GLU A 12 -6.59 -9.85 -16.62
C GLU A 12 -7.36 -8.82 -15.78
N LYS A 13 -7.07 -7.53 -15.99
CA LYS A 13 -7.74 -6.39 -15.33
C LYS A 13 -7.89 -6.59 -13.80
N PRO A 14 -6.79 -6.82 -13.07
CA PRO A 14 -6.85 -7.14 -11.65
C PRO A 14 -7.26 -5.93 -10.81
N LEU A 15 -7.46 -6.17 -9.52
CA LEU A 15 -7.45 -5.13 -8.48
C LEU A 15 -6.02 -4.92 -7.97
N ILE A 16 -5.66 -3.70 -7.61
CA ILE A 16 -4.46 -3.44 -6.81
C ILE A 16 -4.87 -3.16 -5.36
N ILE A 17 -4.19 -3.82 -4.42
CA ILE A 17 -4.21 -3.46 -3.01
C ILE A 17 -2.81 -2.98 -2.64
N ALA A 18 -2.67 -1.70 -2.35
CA ALA A 18 -1.40 -1.04 -2.12
C ALA A 18 -1.38 -0.37 -0.74
N ALA A 19 -0.57 -0.89 0.18
CA ALA A 19 -0.46 -0.31 1.51
C ALA A 19 0.93 -0.53 2.12
N MET A 20 1.34 0.44 2.94
CA MET A 20 2.56 0.38 3.75
C MET A 20 2.22 0.54 5.22
N GLN A 21 3.23 0.31 6.07
CA GLN A 21 3.14 0.60 7.49
C GLN A 21 2.69 2.04 7.74
N ASP A 22 1.73 2.18 8.63
CA ASP A 22 1.24 3.45 9.14
C ASP A 22 0.78 3.29 10.60
N MET A 23 -0.09 4.18 11.06
CA MET A 23 -0.58 4.17 12.43
C MET A 23 -1.26 2.84 12.78
N GLY A 24 -0.79 2.21 13.87
CA GLY A 24 -1.31 0.91 14.30
C GLY A 24 -0.90 -0.26 13.40
N ASN A 25 0.01 -0.05 12.44
CA ASN A 25 0.52 -1.06 11.51
C ASN A 25 -0.59 -1.74 10.67
N VAL A 26 -1.73 -1.07 10.49
CA VAL A 26 -2.93 -1.67 9.86
C VAL A 26 -2.64 -2.07 8.42
N GLY A 27 -1.98 -1.19 7.64
CA GLY A 27 -1.64 -1.47 6.24
C GLY A 27 -0.82 -2.74 6.08
N ASN A 28 0.29 -2.89 6.81
CA ASN A 28 1.13 -4.09 6.74
C ASN A 28 0.43 -5.36 7.22
N ILE A 29 -0.37 -5.29 8.30
CA ILE A 29 -1.13 -6.46 8.77
C ILE A 29 -2.06 -6.98 7.67
N VAL A 30 -2.75 -6.07 6.97
CA VAL A 30 -3.64 -6.42 5.86
C VAL A 30 -2.86 -7.01 4.70
N ILE A 31 -1.73 -6.39 4.30
CA ILE A 31 -0.89 -6.89 3.22
C ILE A 31 -0.34 -8.29 3.52
N ASP A 32 0.16 -8.51 4.73
CA ASP A 32 0.69 -9.81 5.16
C ASP A 32 -0.40 -10.88 5.21
N PHE A 33 -1.57 -10.53 5.73
CA PHE A 33 -2.73 -11.42 5.76
C PHE A 33 -3.17 -11.82 4.34
N LEU A 34 -3.27 -10.87 3.42
CA LEU A 34 -3.67 -11.14 2.04
C LEU A 34 -2.62 -11.97 1.30
N ASN A 35 -1.33 -11.66 1.49
CA ASN A 35 -0.26 -12.45 0.89
C ASN A 35 -0.29 -13.92 1.34
N LYS A 36 -0.51 -14.17 2.63
CA LYS A 36 -0.65 -15.53 3.18
C LYS A 36 -1.92 -16.23 2.72
N SER A 37 -3.07 -15.56 2.84
CA SER A 37 -4.38 -16.15 2.53
C SER A 37 -4.61 -16.40 1.03
N LYS A 38 -3.98 -15.62 0.15
CA LYS A 38 -4.09 -15.77 -1.31
C LYS A 38 -2.92 -16.50 -1.94
N ASN A 39 -1.96 -16.98 -1.14
CA ASN A 39 -0.74 -17.65 -1.58
C ASN A 39 -0.04 -16.89 -2.73
N THR A 40 0.27 -15.62 -2.49
CA THR A 40 0.74 -14.71 -3.54
C THR A 40 2.19 -14.98 -3.95
N ALA A 41 2.47 -14.85 -5.25
CA ALA A 41 3.82 -14.97 -5.80
C ALA A 41 4.42 -13.59 -6.07
N ALA A 42 5.70 -13.38 -5.75
CA ALA A 42 6.39 -12.13 -6.07
C ALA A 42 6.74 -12.04 -7.56
N PHE A 43 6.58 -10.87 -8.15
CA PHE A 43 6.90 -10.64 -9.57
C PHE A 43 7.66 -9.34 -9.85
N ARG A 44 7.65 -8.39 -8.91
CA ARG A 44 8.40 -7.13 -9.01
C ARG A 44 8.79 -6.66 -7.61
N ARG A 45 9.89 -5.93 -7.52
CA ARG A 45 10.42 -5.37 -6.28
C ARG A 45 10.87 -3.93 -6.51
N ALA A 46 10.60 -3.07 -5.53
CA ALA A 46 11.08 -1.70 -5.46
C ALA A 46 12.05 -1.59 -4.29
N ASP A 47 13.32 -1.30 -4.56
CA ASP A 47 14.37 -1.15 -3.54
C ASP A 47 14.75 0.33 -3.39
N SER A 48 14.88 0.77 -2.14
CA SER A 48 15.40 2.09 -1.80
C SER A 48 16.87 2.21 -2.17
N THR A 49 17.25 3.39 -2.65
CA THR A 49 18.65 3.74 -2.95
C THR A 49 19.23 4.68 -1.89
N GLU A 50 18.41 5.21 -0.99
CA GLU A 50 18.73 6.24 0.00
C GLU A 50 19.01 5.66 1.40
N LEU A 51 19.87 4.65 1.48
CA LEU A 51 20.28 4.07 2.75
C LEU A 51 21.29 4.96 3.47
N SER A 52 20.88 5.58 4.57
CA SER A 52 21.70 6.47 5.39
C SER A 52 22.27 5.83 6.67
N TYR A 53 22.12 4.51 6.85
CA TYR A 53 22.51 3.81 8.06
C TYR A 53 22.96 2.37 7.77
N VAL A 54 23.69 1.80 8.73
CA VAL A 54 24.08 0.39 8.74
C VAL A 54 23.60 -0.27 10.03
N LEU A 55 23.51 -1.60 10.02
CA LEU A 55 23.22 -2.39 11.20
C LEU A 55 24.52 -2.95 11.77
N ASP A 56 24.82 -2.64 13.03
CA ASP A 56 25.81 -3.39 13.79
C ASP A 56 25.16 -4.67 14.34
N LYS A 57 25.75 -5.81 13.96
CA LYS A 57 25.31 -7.15 14.35
C LYS A 57 26.24 -7.77 15.41
N GLY A 58 26.85 -6.95 16.26
CA GLY A 58 27.76 -7.38 17.31
C GLY A 58 29.20 -7.47 16.81
N GLY A 59 29.72 -6.37 16.27
CA GLY A 59 31.10 -6.26 15.77
C GLY A 59 31.25 -6.54 14.27
N HIS A 60 30.15 -6.74 13.55
CA HIS A 60 30.14 -6.79 12.10
C HIS A 60 29.02 -5.92 11.53
N ILE A 61 29.31 -5.26 10.41
CA ILE A 61 28.42 -4.30 9.79
C ILE A 61 27.62 -4.98 8.66
N GLU A 62 26.31 -4.80 8.68
CA GLU A 62 25.40 -5.21 7.61
C GLU A 62 24.71 -3.96 7.03
N ILE A 63 24.68 -3.85 5.70
CA ILE A 63 23.89 -2.81 5.03
C ILE A 63 22.46 -3.34 4.89
N PRO A 64 21.46 -2.70 5.53
CA PRO A 64 20.08 -3.16 5.46
C PRO A 64 19.56 -3.02 4.03
N LYS A 65 18.69 -3.96 3.61
CA LYS A 65 17.99 -3.87 2.33
C LYS A 65 16.57 -3.36 2.57
N GLU A 66 16.34 -2.09 2.28
CA GLU A 66 15.00 -1.50 2.33
C GLU A 66 14.31 -1.62 0.97
N GLY A 67 13.09 -2.17 0.98
CA GLY A 67 12.32 -2.34 -0.24
C GLY A 67 10.95 -2.96 -0.01
N TRP A 68 10.13 -2.85 -1.04
CA TRP A 68 8.72 -3.26 -1.10
C TRP A 68 8.51 -4.24 -2.24
N ASN A 69 7.55 -5.14 -2.10
CA ASN A 69 7.31 -6.16 -3.11
C ASN A 69 5.95 -5.97 -3.76
N TYR A 70 5.92 -6.25 -5.06
CA TYR A 70 4.69 -6.56 -5.77
C TYR A 70 4.53 -8.07 -5.81
N LYS A 71 3.40 -8.52 -5.31
CA LYS A 71 2.97 -9.91 -5.39
C LYS A 71 1.64 -10.00 -6.13
N TYR A 72 1.31 -11.16 -6.63
CA TYR A 72 0.04 -11.38 -7.33
C TYR A 72 -0.55 -12.74 -6.98
N SER A 73 -1.88 -12.83 -7.11
CA SER A 73 -2.62 -14.09 -7.10
C SER A 73 -3.92 -13.87 -7.86
N GLN A 74 -4.23 -14.77 -8.79
CA GLN A 74 -5.46 -14.74 -9.60
C GLN A 74 -5.74 -13.36 -10.22
N ASN A 75 -6.65 -12.60 -9.63
CA ASN A 75 -7.13 -11.30 -10.10
C ASN A 75 -6.71 -10.13 -9.19
N ILE A 76 -5.69 -10.31 -8.35
CA ILE A 76 -5.21 -9.30 -7.41
C ILE A 76 -3.70 -9.13 -7.56
N ILE A 77 -3.28 -7.87 -7.63
CA ILE A 77 -1.90 -7.43 -7.41
C ILE A 77 -1.85 -6.77 -6.03
N ILE A 78 -0.83 -7.11 -5.25
CA ILE A 78 -0.60 -6.58 -3.92
C ILE A 78 0.74 -5.86 -3.92
N PHE A 79 0.75 -4.61 -3.48
CA PHE A 79 1.96 -3.84 -3.29
C PHE A 79 2.12 -3.45 -1.82
N GLY A 80 3.27 -3.74 -1.23
CA GLY A 80 3.55 -3.40 0.15
C GLY A 80 4.51 -4.37 0.83
N GLY A 81 4.42 -4.42 2.16
CA GLY A 81 5.36 -5.13 3.02
C GLY A 81 6.71 -4.43 3.11
N GLY A 82 7.66 -4.99 3.85
CA GLY A 82 9.00 -4.40 4.01
C GLY A 82 9.10 -3.37 5.14
N SER A 83 10.05 -2.44 5.01
CA SER A 83 10.62 -1.64 6.12
C SER A 83 9.79 -0.44 6.60
N GLY A 84 8.60 -0.21 6.03
CA GLY A 84 7.72 0.90 6.40
C GLY A 84 7.51 1.91 5.27
N GLN A 85 7.37 3.19 5.60
CA GLN A 85 7.24 4.29 4.62
C GLN A 85 8.62 4.68 4.04
N PRO A 86 8.68 5.24 2.82
CA PRO A 86 9.91 5.80 2.26
C PRO A 86 10.42 6.98 3.08
N LYS A 87 11.73 7.21 3.10
CA LYS A 87 12.34 8.24 3.95
C LYS A 87 12.30 9.63 3.33
N THR A 88 12.39 9.70 2.01
CA THR A 88 12.39 10.97 1.27
C THR A 88 11.07 11.15 0.53
N SER A 89 10.70 12.41 0.29
CA SER A 89 9.54 12.73 -0.54
C SER A 89 9.73 12.23 -1.97
N GLU A 90 10.96 12.27 -2.48
CA GLU A 90 11.29 11.81 -3.83
C GLU A 90 11.01 10.32 -4.00
N GLU A 91 11.54 9.46 -3.13
CA GLU A 91 11.26 8.02 -3.17
C GLU A 91 9.76 7.72 -3.02
N LEU A 92 9.07 8.49 -2.18
CA LEU A 92 7.62 8.39 -2.01
C LEU A 92 6.87 8.68 -3.33
N HIS A 93 7.20 9.76 -4.04
CA HIS A 93 6.60 10.09 -5.33
C HIS A 93 6.98 9.06 -6.41
N GLU A 94 8.23 8.59 -6.44
CA GLU A 94 8.68 7.55 -7.37
C GLU A 94 7.89 6.24 -7.17
N LEU A 95 7.64 5.84 -5.92
CA LEU A 95 6.85 4.66 -5.58
C LEU A 95 5.38 4.81 -5.98
N CYS A 96 4.76 5.96 -5.72
CA CYS A 96 3.39 6.23 -6.19
C CYS A 96 3.32 6.10 -7.71
N GLN A 97 4.27 6.71 -8.43
CA GLN A 97 4.31 6.64 -9.89
C GLN A 97 4.53 5.21 -10.41
N ASP A 98 5.39 4.41 -9.77
CA ASP A 98 5.62 3.02 -10.17
C ASP A 98 4.37 2.16 -10.02
N VAL A 99 3.62 2.30 -8.92
CA VAL A 99 2.35 1.57 -8.74
C VAL A 99 1.33 2.00 -9.79
N ILE A 100 1.23 3.28 -10.15
CA ILE A 100 0.36 3.72 -11.24
C ILE A 100 0.79 3.15 -12.59
N ASN A 101 2.11 3.08 -12.86
CA ASN A 101 2.61 2.49 -14.09
C ASN A 101 2.26 1.00 -14.17
N VAL A 102 2.38 0.26 -13.07
CA VAL A 102 1.91 -1.12 -12.95
C VAL A 102 0.39 -1.20 -13.15
N ALA A 103 -0.39 -0.30 -12.55
CA ALA A 103 -1.83 -0.26 -12.71
C ALA A 103 -2.26 -0.10 -14.17
N LYS A 104 -1.62 0.84 -14.89
CA LYS A 104 -1.84 1.07 -16.32
C LYS A 104 -1.45 -0.16 -17.15
N LYS A 105 -0.29 -0.75 -16.89
CA LYS A 105 0.21 -1.94 -17.60
C LYS A 105 -0.79 -3.09 -17.59
N TYR A 106 -1.39 -3.39 -16.43
CA TYR A 106 -2.34 -4.49 -16.29
C TYR A 106 -3.81 -4.07 -16.44
N SER A 107 -4.09 -2.84 -16.87
CA SER A 107 -5.46 -2.30 -17.02
C SER A 107 -6.31 -2.49 -15.76
N VAL A 108 -5.73 -2.13 -14.61
CA VAL A 108 -6.34 -2.32 -13.29
C VAL A 108 -7.67 -1.58 -13.15
N LYS A 109 -8.65 -2.23 -12.51
CA LYS A 109 -10.00 -1.66 -12.33
C LYS A 109 -10.08 -0.69 -11.15
N PHE A 110 -9.44 -1.05 -10.04
CA PHE A 110 -9.44 -0.27 -8.80
C PHE A 110 -8.11 -0.41 -8.07
N ILE A 111 -7.68 0.69 -7.46
CA ILE A 111 -6.58 0.73 -6.50
C ILE A 111 -7.20 0.95 -5.13
N TYR A 112 -6.96 0.02 -4.21
CA TYR A 112 -7.33 0.14 -2.81
C TYR A 112 -6.10 0.43 -1.98
N THR A 113 -6.19 1.41 -1.09
CA THR A 113 -5.22 1.63 -0.02
C THR A 113 -5.89 1.36 1.32
N VAL A 114 -5.10 0.93 2.31
CA VAL A 114 -5.61 0.58 3.64
C VAL A 114 -4.68 1.15 4.69
N GLY A 115 -5.26 1.74 5.73
CA GLY A 115 -4.49 2.39 6.78
C GLY A 115 -5.26 2.61 8.07
N GLY A 116 -4.53 3.05 9.09
CA GLY A 116 -5.09 3.39 10.40
C GLY A 116 -5.74 4.77 10.42
N PHE A 117 -6.97 4.86 10.93
CA PHE A 117 -7.65 6.13 11.19
C PHE A 117 -7.51 6.51 12.67
N HIS A 118 -6.76 7.56 12.97
CA HIS A 118 -6.54 8.01 14.35
C HIS A 118 -7.85 8.50 14.99
N THR A 119 -8.10 8.07 16.22
CA THR A 119 -9.20 8.58 17.05
C THR A 119 -8.73 8.82 18.47
N GLN A 120 -9.16 9.95 19.04
CA GLN A 120 -8.93 10.27 20.45
C GLN A 120 -9.92 9.54 21.39
N ARG A 121 -10.98 8.94 20.83
CA ARG A 121 -11.94 8.17 21.63
C ARG A 121 -11.35 6.80 21.94
N ILE A 122 -11.36 6.43 23.22
CA ILE A 122 -11.09 5.06 23.64
C ILE A 122 -12.17 4.18 23.01
N ILE A 123 -11.76 3.32 22.08
CA ILE A 123 -12.66 2.37 21.44
C ILE A 123 -12.94 1.27 22.48
N ARG A 124 -14.13 1.33 23.10
CA ARG A 124 -14.62 0.28 24.03
C ARG A 124 -15.44 -0.81 23.32
N GLU A 125 -15.82 -0.56 22.07
CA GLU A 125 -16.61 -1.43 21.21
C GLU A 125 -15.76 -2.01 20.07
N GLU A 126 -16.37 -2.64 19.07
CA GLU A 126 -15.66 -3.11 17.88
C GLU A 126 -15.06 -1.95 17.06
N PRO A 127 -13.86 -2.13 16.48
CA PRO A 127 -13.25 -1.13 15.61
C PRO A 127 -14.14 -0.87 14.38
N LYS A 128 -14.30 0.41 14.02
CA LYS A 128 -15.07 0.83 12.84
C LYS A 128 -14.16 1.01 11.64
N THR A 129 -14.68 0.72 10.45
CA THR A 129 -14.01 0.98 9.18
C THR A 129 -14.76 2.07 8.42
N TYR A 130 -14.01 3.00 7.83
CA TYR A 130 -14.55 4.06 6.99
C TYR A 130 -13.89 4.04 5.61
N VAL A 131 -14.60 4.56 4.61
CA VAL A 131 -14.10 4.66 3.24
C VAL A 131 -14.05 6.12 2.78
N THR A 132 -12.98 6.44 2.04
CA THR A 132 -12.83 7.66 1.25
C THR A 132 -12.58 7.25 -0.20
N THR A 133 -13.10 8.02 -1.16
CA THR A 133 -12.97 7.73 -2.59
C THR A 133 -12.40 8.93 -3.35
N THR A 134 -11.94 8.72 -4.58
CA THR A 134 -11.40 9.76 -5.46
C THR A 134 -12.47 10.55 -6.22
N SER A 135 -13.76 10.16 -6.14
CA SER A 135 -14.85 10.87 -6.82
C SER A 135 -16.16 10.85 -6.05
N GLN A 136 -16.94 11.92 -6.16
CA GLN A 136 -18.23 12.03 -5.48
C GLN A 136 -19.23 10.94 -5.93
N ASP A 137 -19.17 10.53 -7.20
CA ASP A 137 -20.06 9.50 -7.72
C ASP A 137 -19.76 8.12 -7.15
N LEU A 138 -18.47 7.79 -6.95
CA LEU A 138 -18.09 6.55 -6.28
C LEU A 138 -18.52 6.59 -4.81
N SER A 139 -18.36 7.72 -4.10
CA SER A 139 -18.87 7.88 -2.73
C SER A 139 -20.38 7.60 -2.65
N LYS A 140 -21.19 8.22 -3.52
CA LYS A 140 -22.66 8.01 -3.53
C LYS A 140 -23.03 6.56 -3.80
N GLN A 141 -22.27 5.85 -4.63
CA GLN A 141 -22.51 4.43 -4.90
C GLN A 141 -22.23 3.58 -3.67
N LEU A 142 -21.11 3.81 -2.99
CA LEU A 142 -20.74 3.05 -1.78
C LEU A 142 -21.70 3.35 -0.60
N GLU A 143 -22.14 4.59 -0.44
CA GLU A 143 -23.16 4.96 0.56
C GLU A 143 -24.48 4.21 0.34
N LYS A 144 -24.94 4.08 -0.91
CA LYS A 144 -26.14 3.29 -1.25
C LYS A 144 -25.99 1.80 -0.91
N MET A 145 -24.77 1.29 -0.83
CA MET A 145 -24.46 -0.08 -0.42
C MET A 145 -24.35 -0.22 1.11
N GLY A 146 -24.57 0.85 1.89
CA GLY A 146 -24.47 0.85 3.34
C GLY A 146 -23.04 0.96 3.87
N ILE A 147 -22.07 1.35 3.03
CA ILE A 147 -20.68 1.54 3.46
C ILE A 147 -20.56 2.87 4.18
N SER A 148 -19.94 2.85 5.36
CA SER A 148 -19.69 4.05 6.15
C SER A 148 -18.58 4.90 5.53
N MET A 149 -18.92 6.10 5.10
CA MET A 149 -17.94 7.08 4.61
C MET A 149 -17.19 7.73 5.76
N THR A 150 -16.00 8.26 5.49
CA THR A 150 -15.22 9.00 6.48
C THR A 150 -16.04 10.18 7.03
N PRO A 151 -16.26 10.27 8.36
CA PRO A 151 -17.28 11.15 8.93
C PRO A 151 -16.90 12.62 8.98
N ALA A 152 -15.60 12.94 8.87
CA ALA A 152 -15.09 14.30 8.96
C ALA A 152 -13.92 14.53 8.00
N LYS A 153 -13.71 15.80 7.63
CA LYS A 153 -12.52 16.22 6.88
C LYS A 153 -11.26 15.84 7.66
N SER A 154 -10.31 15.22 6.96
CA SER A 154 -9.06 14.74 7.53
C SER A 154 -7.97 14.76 6.44
N VAL A 155 -6.73 14.54 6.86
CA VAL A 155 -5.58 14.42 5.96
C VAL A 155 -5.09 12.98 6.01
N ILE A 156 -4.94 12.36 4.84
CA ILE A 156 -4.31 11.03 4.69
C ILE A 156 -2.88 11.27 4.23
N THR A 157 -1.91 10.94 5.08
CA THR A 157 -0.48 11.19 4.83
C THR A 157 0.25 9.94 4.33
N GLY A 158 1.47 10.13 3.83
CA GLY A 158 2.34 9.05 3.36
C GLY A 158 1.82 8.36 2.11
N PHE A 159 2.39 7.19 1.81
CA PHE A 159 2.11 6.43 0.60
C PHE A 159 0.62 6.09 0.45
N ASN A 160 -0.02 5.62 1.53
CA ASN A 160 -1.42 5.16 1.53
C ASN A 160 -2.40 6.26 1.11
N GLY A 161 -2.09 7.53 1.37
CA GLY A 161 -2.88 8.67 0.93
C GLY A 161 -2.44 9.23 -0.42
N LEU A 162 -1.13 9.45 -0.60
CA LEU A 162 -0.61 10.18 -1.74
C LEU A 162 -0.89 9.49 -3.07
N ILE A 163 -0.82 8.15 -3.13
CA ILE A 163 -1.08 7.40 -4.36
C ILE A 163 -2.50 7.64 -4.91
N LEU A 164 -3.48 7.94 -4.04
CA LEU A 164 -4.84 8.25 -4.47
C LEU A 164 -4.91 9.54 -5.29
N GLY A 165 -3.96 10.47 -5.11
CA GLY A 165 -3.84 11.67 -5.93
C GLY A 165 -3.18 11.44 -7.29
N TYR A 166 -2.55 10.27 -7.48
CA TYR A 166 -1.96 9.85 -8.75
C TYR A 166 -2.88 8.94 -9.58
N ALA A 167 -3.95 8.43 -8.96
CA ALA A 167 -4.86 7.43 -9.50
C ALA A 167 -5.97 8.02 -10.37
#